data_AF-A0A0Q8LUF3-F1
#
_entry.id   AF-A0A0Q8LUF3-F1
#
_cell.length_a   1.000
_cell.length_b   1.000
_cell.length_c   1.000
_cell.angle_alpha   90.00
_cell.angle_beta   90.00
_cell.angle_gamma   90.00
#
_symmetry.space_group_name_H-M   'P 1'
#
loop_
_entity.id
_entity.type
_entity.pdbx_description
1 polymer ?
#
loop_
_entity_poly.entity_id
_entity_poly.type
_entity_poly.pdbx_seq_one_letter_code
_entity_poly.pdbx_strand_id
1 'polypeptide(L)'
;MTTLTTTEAKIDTIRRLQQAIATKDKQAFLDFFAPEVEYHYHVGTRPLMGRDWVEKFITKYWADNSSSTWIIERHSETDAHLFTEGREEYVNASGQVVTHPYMGIIDFKPDGKIVGWRDYFQMADPNATK
;
A
#
# COMPACT_ATOMS: atom_id res chain seq x y z
N MET A 1 5.86 -36.58 12.58
CA MET A 1 4.96 -35.84 11.67
C MET A 1 5.06 -34.38 12.05
N THR A 2 5.83 -33.60 11.28
CA THR A 2 5.93 -32.16 11.49
C THR A 2 4.71 -31.53 10.82
N THR A 3 3.81 -30.95 11.60
CA THR A 3 2.70 -30.14 11.07
C THR A 3 3.29 -29.00 10.25
N LEU A 4 3.08 -29.03 8.94
CA LEU A 4 3.29 -27.88 8.07
C LEU A 4 2.23 -26.84 8.44
N THR A 5 2.60 -25.85 9.24
CA THR A 5 1.83 -24.62 9.37
C THR A 5 1.92 -23.90 8.03
N THR A 6 0.85 -23.97 7.22
CA THR A 6 0.75 -23.18 5.99
C THR A 6 0.75 -21.70 6.37
N THR A 7 1.84 -21.00 6.07
CA THR A 7 1.92 -19.55 6.21
C THR A 7 0.97 -18.89 5.21
N GLU A 8 0.23 -17.86 5.64
CA GLU A 8 -0.64 -17.09 4.75
C GLU A 8 0.17 -16.46 3.61
N ALA A 9 -0.36 -16.53 2.39
CA ALA A 9 0.20 -15.84 1.23
C ALA A 9 0.18 -14.33 1.46
N LYS A 10 1.26 -13.64 1.06
CA LYS A 10 1.39 -12.20 1.35
C LYS A 10 0.37 -11.38 0.57
N ILE A 11 0.03 -11.81 -0.63
CA ILE A 11 -1.03 -11.17 -1.42
C ILE A 11 -2.39 -11.17 -0.70
N ASP A 12 -2.72 -12.23 0.05
CA ASP A 12 -4.00 -12.30 0.77
C ASP A 12 -4.02 -11.36 1.98
N THR A 13 -2.87 -11.18 2.64
CA THR A 13 -2.70 -10.12 3.65
C THR A 13 -2.96 -8.73 3.05
N ILE A 14 -2.43 -8.46 1.86
CA ILE A 14 -2.63 -7.17 1.18
C ILE A 14 -4.06 -6.97 0.71
N ARG A 15 -4.75 -8.01 0.24
CA ARG A 15 -6.18 -7.92 -0.11
C ARG A 15 -7.04 -7.58 1.11
N ARG A 16 -6.73 -8.15 2.29
CA ARG A 16 -7.41 -7.77 3.54
C ARG A 16 -7.10 -6.32 3.92
N LEU A 17 -5.88 -5.85 3.70
CA LEU A 17 -5.51 -4.45 3.89
C LEU A 17 -6.27 -3.53 2.92
N GLN A 18 -6.40 -3.91 1.63
CA GLN A 18 -7.23 -3.20 0.64
C GLN A 18 -8.68 -3.07 1.10
N GLN A 19 -9.24 -4.11 1.73
CA GLN A 19 -10.58 -4.05 2.30
C GLN A 19 -10.67 -3.04 3.45
N ALA A 20 -9.69 -2.99 4.35
CA ALA A 20 -9.64 -1.99 5.42
C ALA A 20 -9.53 -0.56 4.88
N ILE A 21 -8.79 -0.35 3.78
CA ILE A 21 -8.75 0.93 3.06
C ILE A 21 -10.13 1.26 2.48
N ALA A 22 -10.76 0.32 1.79
CA ALA A 22 -12.06 0.51 1.15
C ALA A 22 -13.17 0.87 2.16
N THR A 23 -13.13 0.30 3.37
CA THR A 23 -14.09 0.62 4.45
C THR A 23 -13.64 1.78 5.33
N LYS A 24 -12.49 2.40 5.05
CA LYS A 24 -11.84 3.41 5.90
C LYS A 24 -11.70 2.97 7.36
N ASP A 25 -11.49 1.68 7.59
CA ASP A 25 -11.24 1.13 8.93
C ASP A 25 -9.78 1.38 9.31
N LYS A 26 -9.55 2.49 10.01
CA LYS A 26 -8.22 2.94 10.38
C LYS A 26 -7.49 1.94 11.28
N GLN A 27 -8.19 1.39 12.27
CA GLN A 27 -7.55 0.47 13.22
C GLN A 27 -7.15 -0.82 12.50
N ALA A 28 -8.06 -1.39 11.72
CA ALA A 28 -7.76 -2.59 10.93
C ALA A 28 -6.60 -2.35 9.96
N PHE A 29 -6.55 -1.18 9.30
CA PHE A 29 -5.44 -0.79 8.43
C PHE A 29 -4.10 -0.72 9.19
N LEU A 30 -4.07 -0.04 10.34
CA LEU A 30 -2.85 0.13 11.14
C LEU A 30 -2.38 -1.19 11.75
N ASP A 31 -3.27 -2.13 11.99
CA ASP A 31 -2.93 -3.44 12.54
C ASP A 31 -2.13 -4.31 11.56
N PHE A 32 -2.06 -3.99 10.27
CA PHE A 32 -1.16 -4.71 9.35
C PHE A 32 0.32 -4.35 9.55
N PHE A 33 0.61 -3.21 10.16
CA PHE A 33 1.96 -2.67 10.23
C PHE A 33 2.67 -3.04 11.53
N ALA A 34 3.97 -3.29 11.42
CA ALA A 34 4.87 -3.36 12.55
C ALA A 34 5.03 -1.95 13.17
N PRO A 35 5.24 -1.83 14.49
CA PRO A 35 5.44 -0.53 15.14
C PRO A 35 6.55 0.33 14.50
N GLU A 36 7.61 -0.32 14.03
CA GLU A 36 8.80 0.30 13.44
C GLU A 36 8.80 0.38 11.90
N VAL A 37 7.64 0.22 11.24
CA VAL A 37 7.54 0.21 9.77
C VAL A 37 8.26 1.39 9.12
N GLU A 38 9.00 1.15 8.04
CA GLU A 38 9.49 2.18 7.13
C GLU A 38 8.66 2.16 5.83
N TYR A 39 7.88 3.22 5.59
CA TYR A 39 7.01 3.32 4.42
C TYR A 39 7.40 4.49 3.52
N HIS A 40 7.84 4.16 2.31
CA HIS A 40 8.06 5.08 1.20
C HIS A 40 6.84 5.03 0.29
N TYR A 41 5.84 5.88 0.56
CA TYR A 41 4.66 6.05 -0.31
C TYR A 41 5.01 6.57 -1.72
N HIS A 42 6.23 7.06 -1.91
CA HIS A 42 6.88 7.25 -3.19
C HIS A 42 8.40 7.22 -2.97
N VAL A 43 9.09 6.31 -3.63
CA VAL A 43 10.55 6.20 -3.53
C VAL A 43 11.22 7.48 -4.03
N GLY A 44 12.14 8.01 -3.22
CA GLY A 44 12.77 9.33 -3.44
C GLY A 44 12.14 10.45 -2.63
N THR A 45 11.04 10.21 -1.91
CA THR A 45 10.56 11.08 -0.84
C THR A 45 11.16 10.66 0.51
N ARG A 46 11.02 11.52 1.53
CA ARG A 46 11.36 11.15 2.90
C ARG A 46 10.36 10.09 3.40
N PRO A 47 10.81 8.96 3.94
CA PRO A 47 9.90 7.92 4.41
C PRO A 47 9.08 8.33 5.63
N LEU A 48 7.96 7.65 5.80
CA LEU A 48 7.17 7.59 7.03
C LEU A 48 7.82 6.56 7.95
N MET A 49 8.26 7.00 9.13
CA MET A 49 8.97 6.16 10.09
C MET A 49 8.09 5.80 11.28
N GLY A 50 7.64 4.55 11.34
CA GLY A 50 6.79 4.00 12.39
C GLY A 50 5.30 4.22 12.17
N ARG A 51 4.51 3.42 12.88
CA ARG A 51 3.04 3.35 12.71
C ARG A 51 2.33 4.68 12.92
N ASP A 52 2.83 5.52 13.83
CA ASP A 52 2.27 6.86 14.10
C ASP A 52 2.36 7.79 12.89
N TRP A 53 3.41 7.68 12.07
CA TRP A 53 3.54 8.45 10.83
C TRP A 53 2.64 7.91 9.73
N VAL A 54 2.48 6.59 9.66
CA VAL A 54 1.51 5.93 8.76
C VAL A 54 0.08 6.34 9.10
N GLU A 55 -0.27 6.42 10.38
CA GLU A 55 -1.59 6.90 10.83
C GLU A 55 -1.86 8.35 10.41
N LYS A 56 -0.88 9.24 10.62
CA LYS A 56 -1.00 10.65 10.22
C LYS A 56 -1.19 10.77 8.70
N PHE A 57 -0.42 10.00 7.94
CA PHE A 57 -0.52 9.95 6.48
C PHE A 57 -1.90 9.48 6.03
N ILE A 58 -2.37 8.31 6.48
CA ILE A 58 -3.64 7.75 6.01
C ILE A 58 -4.83 8.61 6.42
N THR A 59 -4.77 9.23 7.61
CA THR A 59 -5.81 10.15 8.09
C THR A 59 -5.92 11.37 7.16
N LYS A 60 -4.78 11.96 6.76
CA LYS A 60 -4.77 13.08 5.81
C LYS A 60 -5.22 12.62 4.43
N TYR A 61 -4.70 11.50 3.94
CA TYR A 61 -5.00 10.97 2.62
C TYR A 61 -6.51 10.71 2.45
N TRP A 62 -7.19 10.12 3.44
CA TRP A 62 -8.64 9.86 3.39
C TRP A 62 -9.53 11.09 3.57
N ALA A 63 -8.99 12.18 4.14
CA ALA A 63 -9.69 13.46 4.23
C ALA A 63 -9.65 14.20 2.87
N ASP A 64 -8.52 14.09 2.16
CA ASP A 64 -8.28 14.82 0.92
C ASP A 64 -8.74 14.06 -0.34
N ASN A 65 -8.84 12.72 -0.28
CA ASN A 65 -9.18 11.88 -1.43
C ASN A 65 -10.47 11.09 -1.22
N SER A 66 -11.35 11.13 -2.21
CA SER A 66 -12.52 10.28 -2.34
C SER A 66 -12.37 9.37 -3.55
N SER A 67 -12.90 8.15 -3.44
CA SER A 67 -13.05 7.22 -4.56
C SER A 67 -11.76 6.78 -5.26
N SER A 68 -10.65 6.60 -4.52
CA SER A 68 -9.47 5.92 -5.08
C SER A 68 -9.67 4.40 -5.10
N THR A 69 -9.33 3.78 -6.22
CA THR A 69 -9.34 2.33 -6.39
C THR A 69 -7.93 1.85 -6.64
N TRP A 70 -7.43 1.02 -5.73
CA TRP A 70 -6.12 0.38 -5.87
C TRP A 70 -6.28 -1.00 -6.49
N ILE A 71 -5.68 -1.21 -7.66
CA ILE A 71 -5.79 -2.44 -8.44
C ILE A 71 -4.40 -3.08 -8.57
N ILE A 72 -4.26 -4.31 -8.06
CA ILE A 72 -3.06 -5.13 -8.24
C ILE A 72 -3.31 -6.08 -9.42
N GLU A 73 -2.58 -5.92 -10.51
CA GLU A 73 -2.73 -6.73 -11.72
C GLU A 73 -1.78 -7.92 -11.73
N ARG A 74 -0.55 -7.70 -11.27
CA ARG A 74 0.50 -8.72 -11.22
C ARG A 74 1.14 -8.72 -9.83
N HIS A 75 1.48 -9.90 -9.36
CA HIS A 75 2.25 -10.04 -8.13
C HIS A 75 3.15 -11.27 -8.19
N SER A 76 4.20 -11.25 -7.38
CA SER A 76 5.06 -12.39 -7.09
C SER A 76 5.51 -12.29 -5.64
N GLU A 77 5.72 -13.41 -4.96
CA GLU A 77 6.10 -13.40 -3.55
C GLU A 77 7.21 -14.39 -3.22
N THR A 78 7.92 -14.08 -2.15
CA THR A 78 8.84 -14.96 -1.41
C THR A 78 8.32 -15.07 0.03
N ASP A 79 9.01 -15.81 0.90
CA ASP A 79 8.63 -15.95 2.31
C ASP A 79 8.45 -14.60 3.04
N ALA A 80 9.26 -13.59 2.68
CA ALA A 80 9.34 -12.31 3.37
C ALA A 80 8.94 -11.09 2.51
N HIS A 81 8.76 -11.25 1.19
CA HIS A 81 8.53 -10.12 0.29
C HIS A 81 7.36 -10.37 -0.66
N LEU A 82 6.55 -9.34 -0.88
CA LEU A 82 5.57 -9.27 -1.96
C LEU A 82 5.98 -8.18 -2.95
N PHE A 83 6.07 -8.55 -4.22
CA PHE A 83 6.22 -7.65 -5.35
C PHE A 83 4.85 -7.47 -5.99
N THR A 84 4.46 -6.22 -6.27
CA THR A 84 3.19 -5.90 -6.92
C THR A 84 3.41 -4.93 -8.09
N GLU A 85 2.59 -5.06 -9.11
CA GLU A 85 2.44 -4.11 -10.21
C GLU A 85 0.96 -3.92 -10.48
N GLY A 86 0.56 -2.70 -10.78
CA GLY A 86 -0.82 -2.39 -11.13
C GLY A 86 -1.03 -0.91 -11.30
N ARG A 87 -2.20 -0.42 -10.86
CA ARG A 87 -2.59 0.97 -11.01
C ARG A 87 -3.46 1.47 -9.86
N GLU A 88 -3.40 2.77 -9.62
CA GLU A 88 -4.38 3.51 -8.82
C GLU A 88 -5.29 4.31 -9.76
N GLU A 89 -6.60 4.24 -9.56
CA GLU A 89 -7.59 5.03 -10.29
C GLU A 89 -8.25 6.01 -9.33
N TYR A 90 -8.33 7.29 -9.69
CA TYR A 90 -9.00 8.32 -8.91
C TYR A 90 -9.61 9.40 -9.81
N VAL A 91 -10.51 10.21 -9.24
CA VAL A 91 -11.07 11.39 -9.92
C VAL A 91 -10.36 12.63 -9.40
N ASN A 92 -9.70 13.37 -10.29
CA ASN A 92 -8.98 14.59 -9.90
C ASN A 92 -9.94 15.77 -9.64
N ALA A 93 -9.40 16.91 -9.17
CA ALA A 93 -10.20 18.10 -8.87
C ALA A 93 -10.96 18.69 -10.08
N SER A 94 -10.56 18.35 -11.32
CA SER A 94 -11.26 18.75 -12.55
C SER A 94 -12.35 17.76 -13.00
N GLY A 95 -12.56 16.67 -12.26
CA GLY A 95 -13.56 15.64 -12.57
C GLY A 95 -13.11 14.59 -13.59
N GLN A 96 -11.83 14.56 -13.95
CA GLN A 96 -11.27 13.57 -14.87
C GLN A 96 -10.85 12.30 -14.13
N VAL A 97 -11.09 11.14 -14.75
CA VAL A 97 -10.54 9.86 -14.28
C VAL A 97 -9.06 9.82 -14.62
N VAL A 98 -8.22 9.68 -13.60
CA VAL A 98 -6.77 9.52 -13.72
C VAL A 98 -6.43 8.08 -13.36
N THR A 99 -5.58 7.45 -14.16
CA THR A 99 -5.01 6.13 -13.89
C THR A 99 -3.51 6.27 -13.73
N HIS A 100 -2.99 5.87 -12.57
CA HIS A 100 -1.58 5.98 -12.24
C HIS A 100 -0.94 4.59 -12.12
N PRO A 101 -0.09 4.16 -13.07
CA PRO A 101 0.60 2.89 -12.99
C PRO A 101 1.67 2.93 -11.89
N TYR A 102 1.85 1.82 -11.19
CA TYR A 102 2.84 1.71 -10.12
C TYR A 102 3.44 0.30 -10.04
N MET A 103 4.62 0.22 -9.44
CA MET A 103 5.18 -1.01 -8.87
C MET A 103 5.42 -0.82 -7.38
N GLY A 104 5.29 -1.88 -6.58
CA GLY A 104 5.53 -1.84 -5.15
C GLY A 104 6.26 -3.08 -4.66
N ILE A 105 7.04 -2.92 -3.58
CA ILE A 105 7.57 -4.03 -2.79
C ILE A 105 7.18 -3.84 -1.33
N ILE A 106 6.70 -4.91 -0.71
CA ILE A 106 6.25 -4.94 0.68
C ILE A 106 7.03 -6.02 1.41
N ASP A 107 7.70 -5.63 2.49
CA ASP A 107 8.52 -6.49 3.34
C ASP A 107 7.74 -6.86 4.60
N PHE A 108 7.79 -8.15 4.93
CA PHE A 108 7.04 -8.74 6.04
C PHE A 108 7.98 -9.33 7.09
N LYS A 109 7.57 -9.22 8.35
CA LYS A 109 8.13 -10.01 9.45
C LYS A 109 7.61 -11.45 9.42
N PRO A 110 8.25 -12.38 10.16
CA PRO A 110 7.76 -13.75 10.31
C PRO A 110 6.33 -13.85 10.87
N ASP A 111 5.88 -12.88 11.66
CA ASP A 111 4.52 -12.80 12.21
C ASP A 111 3.48 -12.21 11.24
N GLY A 112 3.89 -11.90 10.00
CA GLY A 112 3.03 -11.36 8.95
C GLY A 112 2.82 -9.85 9.00
N LYS A 113 3.47 -9.12 9.92
CA LYS A 113 3.38 -7.65 9.94
C LYS A 113 4.26 -7.02 8.86
N ILE A 114 3.74 -5.96 8.23
CA ILE A 114 4.47 -5.13 7.27
C ILE A 114 5.52 -4.30 8.02
N VAL A 115 6.79 -4.47 7.67
CA VAL A 115 7.90 -3.70 8.25
C VAL A 115 8.56 -2.77 7.24
N GLY A 116 8.37 -3.02 5.94
CA GLY A 116 8.83 -2.14 4.88
C GLY A 116 7.81 -2.07 3.76
N TRP A 117 7.64 -0.89 3.16
CA TRP A 117 6.86 -0.74 1.93
C TRP A 117 7.50 0.37 1.10
N ARG A 118 7.76 0.09 -0.18
CA ARG A 118 8.26 1.06 -1.16
C ARG A 118 7.41 1.03 -2.42
N ASP A 119 6.82 2.18 -2.77
CA ASP A 119 6.09 2.39 -4.02
C ASP A 119 6.93 3.17 -5.04
N TYR A 120 6.94 2.66 -6.26
CA TYR A 120 7.63 3.21 -7.42
C TYR A 120 6.59 3.62 -8.46
N PHE A 121 6.45 4.92 -8.65
CA PHE A 121 5.60 5.50 -9.69
C PHE A 121 6.11 6.89 -10.05
N GLN A 122 5.46 7.55 -10.99
CA GLN A 122 5.92 8.85 -11.49
C GLN A 122 5.07 9.98 -10.91
N MET A 123 5.59 10.77 -9.98
CA MET A 123 4.81 11.82 -9.28
C MET A 123 4.17 12.90 -10.17
N ALA A 124 4.72 13.16 -11.36
CA ALA A 124 4.17 14.13 -12.31
C ALA A 124 3.59 13.38 -13.50
N ASP A 125 2.27 13.52 -13.76
CA ASP A 125 1.70 13.07 -15.02
C ASP A 125 2.33 13.90 -16.17
N PRO A 126 3.11 13.29 -17.08
CA PRO A 126 3.67 14.02 -18.21
C PRO A 126 2.60 14.55 -19.17
N ASN A 127 1.35 14.09 -19.05
CA ASN A 127 0.19 14.53 -19.82
C ASN A 127 -0.76 15.47 -19.06
N ALA A 128 -0.50 15.74 -17.77
CA ALA A 128 -1.23 16.78 -17.05
C ALA A 128 -0.74 18.15 -17.53
N THR A 129 -1.38 18.65 -18.58
CA THR A 129 -1.19 20.03 -19.05
C THR A 129 -1.39 21.00 -17.88
N LYS A 130 -0.45 21.94 -17.73
CA LYS A 130 -0.58 23.09 -16.82
C LYS A 130 -1.76 23.99 -17.20
#